data_AF-A0A969SD88-F1
#
_entry.id   AF-A0A969SD88-F1
#
_cell.length_a   1.000
_cell.length_b   1.000
_cell.length_c   1.000
_cell.angle_alpha   90.00
_cell.angle_beta   90.00
_cell.angle_gamma   90.00
#
_symmetry.space_group_name_H-M   'P 1'
#
loop_
_entity.id
_entity.type
_entity.pdbx_description
1 polymer ?
#
loop_
_entity_poly.entity_id
_entity_poly.type
_entity_poly.pdbx_seq_one_letter_code
_entity_poly.pdbx_strand_id
1 'polypeptide(L)' 'MLFALTKGLSATWCVGVAQEPFRAHAWVEIDRQPFREVDYLEQHFRKLLTV' A
#
# COMPACT_ATOMS: atom_id res chain seq x y z
N MET A 1 -3.66 -0.14 10.17
CA MET A 1 -4.55 1.02 9.92
C MET A 1 -5.15 1.56 11.22
N LEU A 2 -6.08 0.87 11.90
CA LEU A 2 -6.65 1.35 13.19
C LEU A 2 -5.60 1.72 14.25
N PHE A 3 -4.58 0.87 14.47
CA PHE A 3 -3.50 1.18 15.41
C PHE A 3 -2.66 2.40 15.00
N ALA A 4 -2.48 2.65 13.71
CA ALA A 4 -1.77 3.85 13.26
C ALA A 4 -2.59 5.11 13.53
N LEU A 5 -3.91 5.04 13.28
CA LEU A 5 -4.83 6.13 13.58
C LEU A 5 -4.88 6.44 15.08
N THR A 6 -4.87 5.42 15.97
CA THR A 6 -4.83 5.66 17.43
C THR A 6 -3.51 6.27 17.90
N LYS A 7 -2.46 6.22 17.08
CA LYS A 7 -1.18 6.90 17.31
C LYS A 7 -1.09 8.27 16.64
N GLY A 8 -2.18 8.75 16.03
CA GLY A 8 -2.21 10.03 15.31
C GLY A 8 -1.45 10.04 13.98
N LEU A 9 -1.11 8.85 13.45
CA LEU A 9 -0.44 8.71 12.17
C LEU A 9 -1.45 8.73 11.02
N SER A 10 -1.07 9.33 9.90
CA SER A 10 -1.85 9.23 8.67
C SER A 10 -1.66 7.83 8.07
N ALA A 11 -2.77 7.13 7.84
CA ALA A 11 -2.77 5.81 7.23
C ALA A 11 -3.67 5.81 5.99
N THR A 12 -3.15 5.28 4.89
CA THR A 12 -3.87 5.19 3.61
C THR A 12 -3.95 3.72 3.20
N TRP A 13 -5.13 3.27 2.79
CA TRP A 13 -5.34 1.95 2.22
C TRP A 13 -5.12 2.01 0.72
N CYS A 14 -4.20 1.21 0.19
CA CYS A 14 -3.82 1.20 -1.22
C CYS A 14 -4.18 -0.14 -1.87
N VAL A 15 -4.61 -0.10 -3.13
CA VAL A 15 -4.78 -1.28 -3.99
C VAL A 15 -4.06 -1.04 -5.30
N GLY A 16 -3.33 -2.04 -5.78
CA GLY A 16 -2.59 -1.97 -7.03
C GLY A 16 -2.51 -3.30 -7.76
N VAL A 17 -2.08 -3.23 -9.03
CA VAL A 17 -1.97 -4.40 -9.91
C VAL A 17 -0.63 -4.44 -10.63
N ALA A 18 -0.11 -5.65 -10.85
CA ALA A 18 0.96 -5.97 -11.78
C ALA A 18 0.35 -6.66 -13.00
N GLN A 19 0.86 -6.40 -14.22
CA GLN A 19 0.26 -6.93 -15.46
C GLN A 19 0.84 -8.28 -15.91
N GLU A 20 2.14 -8.54 -15.72
CA GLU A 20 2.79 -9.76 -16.22
C GLU A 20 3.78 -10.36 -15.19
N PRO A 21 3.45 -11.50 -14.56
CA PRO A 21 2.12 -12.12 -14.53
C PRO A 21 1.11 -11.19 -13.83
N PHE A 22 -0.17 -11.33 -14.17
CA PHE A 22 -1.23 -10.54 -13.52
C PHE A 22 -1.28 -10.86 -12.02
N ARG A 23 -1.14 -9.82 -11.18
CA ARG A 23 -1.24 -9.93 -9.72
C ARG A 23 -1.99 -8.72 -9.18
N ALA A 24 -2.85 -8.93 -8.19
CA ALA A 24 -3.47 -7.86 -7.41
C ALA A 24 -2.89 -7.88 -5.99
N HIS A 25 -2.64 -6.70 -5.43
CA HIS A 25 -2.13 -6.56 -4.07
C HIS A 25 -2.77 -5.37 -3.37
N ALA A 26 -2.97 -5.48 -2.06
CA ALA A 26 -3.46 -4.41 -1.21
C ALA A 26 -2.50 -4.21 -0.04
N TRP A 27 -2.22 -2.96 0.31
CA TRP A 27 -1.28 -2.61 1.36
C TRP A 27 -1.72 -1.34 2.09
N VAL A 28 -1.02 -1.03 3.19
CA VAL A 28 -1.19 0.21 3.93
C VAL A 28 0.04 1.07 3.78
N GLU A 29 -0.16 2.35 3.51
CA GLU A 29 0.88 3.36 3.61
C GLU A 29 0.74 4.16 4.89
N ILE A 30 1.84 4.35 5.61
CA ILE A 30 1.93 5.29 6.72
C ILE A 30 2.83 6.42 6.23
N ASP A 31 2.33 7.66 6.26
CA ASP A 31 3.05 8.84 5.73
C ASP A 31 3.58 8.63 4.29
N ARG A 32 2.75 8.01 3.43
CA ARG A 32 3.05 7.66 2.02
C ARG A 32 4.13 6.59 1.82
N GLN A 33 4.57 5.92 2.88
CA GLN A 33 5.52 4.81 2.80
C GLN A 33 4.82 3.48 3.03
N PRO A 34 5.01 2.47 2.17
CA PRO A 34 4.47 1.13 2.38
C PRO A 34 4.89 0.57 3.74
N PHE A 35 3.92 0.14 4.55
CA PHE A 35 4.18 -0.34 5.90
C PHE A 35 4.33 -1.87 5.93
N ARG A 36 5.54 -2.34 6.28
CA ARG A 36 5.89 -3.77 6.36
C ARG A 36 5.63 -4.56 5.07
N GLU A 37 5.77 -3.86 3.96
CA GLU A 37 5.70 -4.46 2.64
C GLU A 37 7.10 -4.77 2.11
N VAL A 38 7.16 -5.61 1.10
CA VAL A 38 8.39 -5.94 0.37
C VAL A 38 8.88 -4.75 -0.46
N ASP A 39 10.21 -4.53 -0.49
CA ASP A 39 10.86 -3.35 -1.12
C ASP A 39 10.54 -3.15 -2.61
N TYR A 40 9.98 -4.17 -3.28
CA TYR A 40 9.69 -4.16 -4.70
C TYR A 40 8.25 -3.76 -5.04
N LEU A 41 7.45 -3.35 -4.06
CA LEU A 41 6.02 -3.07 -4.25
C LEU A 41 5.79 -1.93 -5.26
N GLU A 42 6.49 -0.81 -5.13
CA GLU A 42 6.36 0.32 -6.08
C GLU A 42 6.93 0.02 -7.47
N GLN A 43 7.83 -0.95 -7.58
CA GLN A 43 8.42 -1.36 -8.85
C GLN A 43 7.50 -2.30 -9.65
N HIS A 44 6.66 -3.09 -8.96
CA HIS A 44 5.84 -4.14 -9.59
C HIS A 44 4.35 -3.80 -9.65
N PHE A 45 3.84 -2.99 -8.73
CA PHE A 45 2.42 -2.70 -8.63
C PHE A 45 2.11 -1.25 -8.96
N ARG A 46 1.25 -1.06 -9.96
CA ARG A 46 0.63 0.22 -10.24
C ARG A 46 -0.53 0.45 -9.27
N LYS A 47 -0.46 1.50 -8.44
CA LYS A 47 -1.57 1.95 -7.57
C LYS A 47 -2.78 2.32 -8.44
N LEU A 48 -3.95 1.79 -8.09
CA LEU A 48 -5.24 2.06 -8.75
C LEU A 48 -6.22 2.81 -7.83
N LEU A 49 -6.22 2.48 -6.54
CA LEU A 49 -7.10 3.08 -5.54
C LEU A 49 -6.33 3.36 -4.26
N THR A 50 -6.59 4.53 -3.67
CA THR A 50 -6.09 4.93 -2.35
C THR A 50 -7.23 5.54 -1.55
N VAL A 51 -7.43 5.10 -0.31
CA VAL A 51 -8.49 5.57 0.61
C VAL A 51 -7.90 6.04 1.93
#